data_AF-A0A396IJN6-F1
#
_entry.id   AF-A0A396IJN6-F1
#
_cell.length_a   1.000
_cell.length_b   1.000
_cell.length_c   1.000
_cell.angle_alpha   90.00
_cell.angle_beta   90.00
_cell.angle_gamma   90.00
#
_symmetry.space_group_name_H-M   'P 1'
#
loop_
_entity.id
_entity.type
_entity.pdbx_description
1 polymer ?
#
loop_
_entity_poly.entity_id
_entity_poly.type
_entity_poly.pdbx_seq_one_letter_code
_entity_poly.pdbx_strand_id
1 'polypeptide(L)'
;MVATVWSDDNNQQLEATTQFRMLLCNYPGPPIDQVIQSGVVSRFVQFLLRDNFPRLQFEAAWALTNIASGTSENIKVVIDHGTIPMFVRLLVHPTKMFRSRLRGHWETLPVSPLGAVILFSVMVP
;
A
#
# COMPACT_ATOMS: atom_id res chain seq x y z
N MET A 1 -6.22 3.24 15.22
CA MET A 1 -5.53 3.07 13.92
C MET A 1 -4.09 2.61 14.09
N VAL A 2 -3.16 3.42 14.61
CA VAL A 2 -1.74 3.03 14.74
C VAL A 2 -1.57 1.76 15.57
N ALA A 3 -2.05 1.74 16.83
CA ALA A 3 -1.95 0.56 17.69
C ALA A 3 -2.62 -0.69 17.08
N THR A 4 -3.71 -0.50 16.33
CA THR A 4 -4.47 -1.56 15.67
C THR A 4 -3.70 -2.25 14.56
N VAL A 5 -2.82 -1.53 13.85
CA VAL A 5 -1.91 -2.11 12.84
C VAL A 5 -0.85 -3.04 13.48
N TRP A 6 -0.58 -2.86 14.77
CA TRP A 6 0.33 -3.69 15.56
C TRP A 6 -0.37 -4.79 16.37
N SER A 7 -1.70 -4.93 16.27
CA SER A 7 -2.42 -6.00 16.98
C SER A 7 -2.05 -7.38 16.42
N ASP A 8 -2.41 -8.45 17.14
CA ASP A 8 -2.27 -9.84 16.66
C ASP A 8 -3.49 -10.32 15.84
N ASP A 9 -4.54 -9.50 15.75
CA ASP A 9 -5.79 -9.84 15.06
C ASP A 9 -5.73 -9.41 13.59
N ASN A 10 -5.76 -10.40 12.69
CA ASN A 10 -5.72 -10.19 11.25
C ASN A 10 -6.85 -9.26 10.73
N ASN A 11 -8.07 -9.38 11.26
CA ASN A 11 -9.19 -8.55 10.81
C ASN A 11 -8.99 -7.10 11.24
N GLN A 12 -8.52 -6.88 12.47
CA GLN A 12 -8.20 -5.54 12.98
C GLN A 12 -7.04 -4.90 12.19
N GLN A 13 -5.99 -5.67 11.88
CA GLN A 13 -4.89 -5.21 11.03
C GLN A 13 -5.40 -4.78 9.65
N LEU A 14 -6.27 -5.60 9.04
CA LEU A 14 -6.84 -5.32 7.72
C LEU A 14 -7.73 -4.06 7.75
N GLU A 15 -8.61 -3.95 8.73
CA GLU A 15 -9.48 -2.78 8.87
C GLU A 15 -8.66 -1.50 9.05
N ALA A 16 -7.68 -1.51 9.95
CA ALA A 16 -6.83 -0.35 10.19
C ALA A 16 -5.99 0.03 8.96
N THR A 17 -5.45 -0.96 8.24
CA THR A 17 -4.70 -0.73 6.98
C THR A 17 -5.60 -0.14 5.90
N THR A 18 -6.83 -0.63 5.79
CA THR A 18 -7.85 -0.09 4.87
C THR A 18 -8.15 1.38 5.20
N GLN A 19 -8.30 1.71 6.49
CA GLN A 19 -8.51 3.08 6.95
C GLN A 19 -7.32 4.00 6.62
N PHE A 20 -6.08 3.52 6.80
CA PHE A 20 -4.89 4.27 6.39
C PHE A 20 -4.87 4.52 4.87
N ARG A 21 -5.16 3.50 4.07
CA ARG A 21 -5.25 3.64 2.61
C ARG A 21 -6.30 4.68 2.22
N MET A 22 -7.49 4.64 2.83
CA MET A 22 -8.55 5.63 2.57
C MET A 22 -8.15 7.05 3.00
N LEU A 23 -7.51 7.19 4.16
CA LEU A 23 -7.00 8.47 4.66
C LEU A 23 -6.00 9.09 3.67
N LEU A 24 -5.14 8.25 3.09
CA LEU A 24 -4.15 8.65 2.09
C LEU A 24 -4.75 8.96 0.70
N CYS A 25 -6.05 8.73 0.48
CA CYS A 25 -6.77 9.10 -0.74
C CYS A 25 -7.55 10.42 -0.64
N ASN A 26 -7.65 11.04 0.54
CA ASN A 26 -8.52 12.19 0.78
C ASN A 26 -7.92 13.56 0.35
N TYR A 27 -8.80 14.48 -0.06
CA TYR A 27 -8.51 15.87 -0.49
C TYR A 27 -8.95 16.87 0.63
N PRO A 28 -8.30 18.03 0.87
CA PRO A 28 -7.36 18.81 0.05
C PRO A 28 -5.89 18.36 0.05
N GLY A 29 -5.55 17.31 0.79
CA GLY A 29 -4.23 16.68 0.72
C GLY A 29 -4.10 15.56 1.76
N PRO A 30 -3.55 14.40 1.40
CA PRO A 30 -3.37 13.31 2.36
C PRO A 30 -2.31 13.67 3.41
N PRO A 31 -2.49 13.28 4.68
CA PRO A 31 -1.55 13.55 5.76
C PRO A 31 -0.33 12.61 5.72
N ILE A 32 0.41 12.59 4.60
CA ILE A 32 1.49 11.63 4.33
C ILE A 32 2.58 11.69 5.41
N ASP A 33 3.05 12.89 5.77
CA ASP A 33 4.11 13.06 6.76
C ASP A 33 3.69 12.55 8.14
N GLN A 34 2.43 12.77 8.53
CA GLN A 34 1.90 12.28 9.81
C GLN A 34 1.82 10.75 9.83
N VAL A 35 1.43 10.14 8.71
CA VAL A 35 1.43 8.68 8.57
C VAL A 35 2.85 8.14 8.65
N ILE A 36 3.82 8.76 7.98
CA ILE A 36 5.24 8.38 8.08
C ILE A 36 5.74 8.49 9.53
N GLN A 37 5.51 9.63 10.18
CA GLN A 37 5.94 9.90 11.56
C GLN A 37 5.31 8.93 12.58
N SER A 38 4.14 8.38 12.27
CA SER A 38 3.50 7.36 13.13
C SER A 38 4.21 6.00 13.11
N GLY A 39 5.20 5.80 12.23
CA GLY A 39 6.03 4.58 12.18
C GLY A 39 5.38 3.37 11.51
N VAL A 40 4.16 3.51 10.98
CA VAL A 40 3.39 2.40 10.38
C VAL A 40 3.97 1.89 9.05
N VAL A 41 4.85 2.66 8.39
CA VAL A 41 5.49 2.27 7.12
C VAL A 41 6.20 0.92 7.25
N SER A 42 6.99 0.75 8.31
CA SER A 42 7.70 -0.51 8.62
C SER A 42 6.74 -1.70 8.70
N ARG A 43 5.55 -1.48 9.29
CA ARG A 43 4.54 -2.51 9.46
C ARG A 43 3.81 -2.84 8.16
N PHE A 44 3.54 -1.84 7.31
CA PHE A 44 3.02 -2.09 5.97
C PHE A 44 3.98 -2.92 5.11
N VAL A 45 5.29 -2.65 5.20
CA VAL A 45 6.30 -3.48 4.52
C VAL A 45 6.28 -4.92 5.04
N GLN A 46 6.17 -5.13 6.34
CA GLN A 46 6.00 -6.48 6.91
C GLN A 46 4.72 -7.15 6.40
N PHE A 47 3.64 -6.41 6.20
CA PHE A 47 2.40 -6.95 5.66
C PHE A 47 2.53 -7.45 4.22
N LEU A 48 3.44 -6.89 3.41
CA LEU A 48 3.75 -7.42 2.08
C LEU A 48 4.28 -8.87 2.13
N LEU A 49 4.82 -9.32 3.25
CA LEU A 49 5.32 -10.69 3.44
C LEU A 49 4.23 -11.71 3.84
N ARG A 50 2.99 -11.27 4.09
CA ARG A 50 1.90 -12.15 4.57
C ARG A 50 1.22 -12.88 3.41
N ASP A 51 1.90 -13.87 2.83
CA ASP A 51 1.40 -14.62 1.66
C ASP A 51 0.10 -15.39 1.94
N ASN A 52 -0.14 -15.74 3.20
CA ASN A 52 -1.39 -16.36 3.65
C ASN A 52 -2.55 -15.37 3.83
N PHE A 53 -2.33 -14.06 3.66
CA PHE A 53 -3.35 -13.04 3.79
C PHE A 53 -3.31 -11.99 2.67
N PRO A 54 -3.68 -12.37 1.42
CA PRO A 54 -3.55 -11.50 0.24
C PRO A 54 -4.31 -10.18 0.33
N ARG A 55 -5.40 -10.13 1.09
CA ARG A 55 -6.20 -8.91 1.26
C ARG A 55 -5.46 -7.83 2.04
N LEU A 56 -4.74 -8.23 3.08
CA LEU A 56 -3.89 -7.32 3.84
C LEU A 56 -2.67 -6.88 3.02
N GLN A 57 -2.03 -7.79 2.29
CA GLN A 57 -0.94 -7.46 1.36
C GLN A 57 -1.37 -6.38 0.35
N PHE A 58 -2.57 -6.50 -0.22
CA PHE A 58 -3.10 -5.55 -1.19
C PHE A 58 -3.32 -4.15 -0.59
N GLU A 59 -3.98 -4.06 0.56
CA GLU A 59 -4.22 -2.77 1.22
C GLU A 59 -2.92 -2.11 1.68
N ALA A 60 -1.95 -2.89 2.16
CA ALA A 60 -0.63 -2.40 2.55
C ALA A 60 0.18 -1.89 1.34
N ALA A 61 0.18 -2.64 0.24
CA ALA A 61 0.80 -2.22 -1.02
C ALA A 61 0.22 -0.89 -1.51
N TRP A 62 -1.11 -0.75 -1.46
CA TRP A 62 -1.80 0.46 -1.90
C TRP A 62 -1.51 1.66 -0.98
N ALA A 63 -1.48 1.45 0.33
CA ALA A 63 -1.08 2.50 1.27
C ALA A 63 0.36 2.98 0.98
N LEU A 64 1.30 2.07 0.73
CA LEU A 64 2.68 2.39 0.40
C LEU A 64 2.82 3.15 -0.92
N THR A 65 2.05 2.80 -1.97
CA THR A 65 2.07 3.56 -3.24
C THR A 65 1.51 4.98 -3.06
N ASN A 66 0.50 5.17 -2.21
CA ASN A 66 -0.05 6.49 -1.93
C ASN A 66 0.91 7.35 -1.07
N ILE A 67 1.71 6.75 -0.18
CA ILE A 67 2.77 7.45 0.53
C ILE A 67 3.86 7.89 -0.47
N ALA A 68 4.21 7.01 -1.41
CA ALA A 68 5.21 7.29 -2.44
C ALA A 68 4.74 8.30 -3.51
N SER A 69 3.45 8.68 -3.55
CA SER A 69 2.98 9.77 -4.43
C SER A 69 3.20 11.18 -3.84
N GLY A 70 3.79 11.28 -2.65
CA GLY A 70 4.15 12.54 -2.01
C GLY A 70 5.44 13.17 -2.56
N THR A 71 6.24 13.77 -1.68
CA THR A 71 7.53 14.41 -2.04
C THR A 71 8.66 13.38 -2.26
N SER A 72 9.82 13.85 -2.71
CA SER A 72 11.02 13.02 -2.86
C SER A 72 11.46 12.40 -1.52
N GLU A 73 11.27 13.11 -0.41
CA GLU A 73 11.55 12.61 0.94
C GLU A 73 10.58 11.49 1.33
N ASN A 74 9.29 11.60 0.97
CA ASN A 74 8.32 10.53 1.21
C ASN A 74 8.69 9.26 0.42
N ILE A 75 9.08 9.40 -0.84
CA ILE A 75 9.57 8.31 -1.68
C ILE A 75 10.80 7.66 -1.04
N LYS A 76 11.76 8.48 -0.60
CA LYS A 76 12.99 8.00 0.04
C LYS A 76 12.69 7.15 1.28
N VAL A 77 11.76 7.60 2.14
CA VAL A 77 11.34 6.83 3.32
C VAL A 77 10.82 5.45 2.93
N VAL A 78 9.97 5.35 1.91
CA VAL A 78 9.43 4.05 1.44
C VAL A 78 10.56 3.15 0.90
N ILE A 79 11.50 3.71 0.14
CA ILE A 79 12.64 2.96 -0.40
C ILE A 79 13.56 2.46 0.73
N ASP A 80 13.89 3.33 1.69
CA ASP A 80 14.81 3.04 2.79
C ASP A 80 14.25 1.93 3.72
N HIS A 81 12.93 1.71 3.73
CA HIS A 81 12.29 0.57 4.43
C HIS A 81 12.38 -0.77 3.67
N GLY A 82 13.06 -0.82 2.52
CA GLY A 82 13.24 -2.06 1.76
C GLY A 82 12.01 -2.47 0.96
N THR A 83 11.17 -1.52 0.54
CA THR A 83 9.91 -1.82 -0.15
C THR A 83 10.12 -2.31 -1.59
N ILE A 84 11.20 -1.90 -2.26
CA ILE A 84 11.46 -2.23 -3.67
C ILE A 84 11.56 -3.75 -3.92
N PRO A 85 12.39 -4.53 -3.21
CA PRO A 85 12.41 -5.99 -3.37
C PRO A 85 11.06 -6.66 -3.13
N MET A 86 10.24 -6.12 -2.22
CA MET A 86 8.91 -6.68 -1.92
C MET A 86 7.93 -6.48 -3.08
N PHE A 87 7.90 -5.28 -3.67
CA PHE A 87 7.09 -5.04 -4.86
C PHE A 87 7.53 -5.91 -6.03
N VAL A 88 8.84 -6.04 -6.28
CA VAL A 88 9.37 -6.94 -7.32
C VAL A 88 8.89 -8.37 -7.10
N ARG A 89 8.95 -8.88 -5.86
CA ARG A 89 8.44 -10.22 -5.52
C ARG A 89 6.96 -10.38 -5.84
N LEU A 90 6.14 -9.38 -5.50
CA LEU A 90 4.70 -9.40 -5.77
C LEU A 90 4.38 -9.35 -7.27
N LEU A 91 5.23 -8.73 -8.08
CA LEU A 91 5.08 -8.70 -9.55
C LEU A 91 5.44 -10.04 -10.19
N VAL A 92 6.50 -10.71 -9.70
CA VAL A 92 6.93 -12.02 -10.21
C VAL A 92 5.98 -13.13 -9.76
N HIS A 93 5.45 -13.03 -8.53
CA HIS A 93 4.52 -13.98 -7.96
C HIS A 93 3.19 -13.30 -7.54
N PRO A 94 2.39 -12.81 -8.50
CA PRO A 94 1.17 -12.08 -8.19
C PRO A 94 0.17 -13.03 -7.55
N THR A 95 -0.23 -12.71 -6.32
CA THR A 95 -1.24 -13.50 -5.60
C THR A 95 -2.57 -13.47 -6.36
N LYS A 96 -3.40 -14.50 -6.16
CA LYS A 96 -4.70 -14.63 -6.85
C LYS A 96 -5.56 -13.36 -6.72
N MET A 97 -5.43 -12.63 -5.61
CA MET A 97 -6.13 -11.38 -5.38
C MET A 97 -5.69 -10.24 -6.31
N PHE A 98 -4.38 -10.00 -6.48
CA PHE A 98 -3.89 -9.02 -7.46
C PHE A 98 -4.40 -9.36 -8.87
N ARG A 99 -4.34 -10.64 -9.27
CA ARG A 99 -4.83 -11.10 -10.58
C ARG A 99 -6.33 -10.93 -10.80
N SER A 100 -7.14 -11.14 -9.77
CA SER A 100 -8.60 -11.06 -9.86
C SER A 100 -9.09 -9.62 -9.89
N ARG A 101 -8.49 -8.73 -9.09
CA ARG A 101 -8.98 -7.34 -8.96
C ARG A 101 -8.47 -6.41 -10.06
N LEU A 102 -7.26 -6.64 -10.57
CA LEU A 102 -6.73 -5.90 -11.73
C LEU A 102 -7.45 -6.22 -13.04
N ARG A 103 -8.03 -7.43 -13.17
CA ARG A 103 -8.70 -7.89 -14.39
C ARG A 103 -10.16 -7.43 -14.50
N GLY A 104 -10.76 -6.93 -13.43
CA GLY A 104 -12.21 -6.68 -13.38
C GLY A 104 -12.62 -5.21 -13.38
N HIS A 105 -11.97 -4.36 -12.57
CA HIS A 105 -12.61 -3.11 -12.12
C HIS A 105 -11.62 -1.96 -11.86
N TRP A 106 -10.50 -1.85 -12.59
CA TRP A 106 -9.58 -0.72 -12.38
C TRP A 106 -10.18 0.63 -12.81
N GLU A 107 -11.17 0.63 -13.71
CA GLU A 107 -11.88 1.82 -14.19
C GLU A 107 -12.82 2.46 -13.16
N THR A 108 -13.22 1.74 -12.11
CA THR A 108 -14.19 2.21 -11.10
C THR A 108 -13.59 2.48 -9.72
N LEU A 109 -12.28 2.27 -9.56
CA LEU A 109 -11.60 2.58 -8.30
C LEU A 109 -11.31 4.08 -8.21
N PRO A 110 -11.50 4.71 -7.03
CA PRO A 110 -11.14 6.11 -6.80
C PRO A 110 -9.62 6.25 -6.60
N VAL A 111 -8.83 5.67 -7.50
CA VAL A 111 -7.40 5.93 -7.60
C VAL A 111 -7.23 7.15 -8.50
N SER A 112 -6.47 8.15 -8.04
CA SER A 112 -6.03 9.22 -8.92
C SER A 112 -5.28 8.61 -10.12
N PRO A 113 -5.35 9.21 -11.31
CA PRO A 113 -4.61 8.75 -12.48
C PRO A 113 -3.11 8.50 -12.20
N LEU A 114 -2.55 9.21 -11.21
CA LEU A 114 -1.18 9.03 -10.74
C LEU A 114 -0.94 7.72 -9.97
N GLY A 115 -1.89 7.26 -9.15
CA GLY A 115 -1.78 5.95 -8.47
C GLY A 115 -1.89 4.78 -9.44
N ALA A 116 -2.72 4.92 -10.48
CA ALA A 116 -2.78 4.00 -11.60
C ALA A 116 -1.49 4.02 -12.43
N VAL A 117 -0.90 5.20 -12.67
CA VAL A 117 0.40 5.34 -13.39
C VAL A 117 1.57 4.77 -12.59
N ILE A 118 1.65 4.93 -11.26
CA ILE A 118 2.71 4.30 -10.47
C ILE A 118 2.54 2.76 -10.47
N LEU A 119 1.30 2.26 -10.38
CA LEU A 119 1.04 0.84 -10.57
C LEU A 119 1.38 0.38 -12.00
N PHE A 120 1.06 1.16 -13.05
CA PHE A 120 1.33 0.83 -14.45
C PHE A 120 2.82 0.90 -14.81
N SER A 121 3.54 1.93 -14.36
CA SER A 121 4.99 2.10 -14.54
C SER A 121 5.81 1.05 -13.78
N VAL A 122 5.22 0.43 -12.76
CA VAL A 122 5.82 -0.70 -12.04
C VAL A 122 5.30 -2.06 -12.58
N MET A 123 4.21 -2.10 -13.37
CA MET A 123 3.58 -3.33 -13.89
C MET A 123 3.82 -3.66 -15.37
N VAL A 124 4.41 -2.79 -16.17
CA VAL A 124 4.67 -3.05 -17.60
C VAL A 124 6.15 -2.76 -17.92
N PRO A 125 6.93 -3.72 -18.46
CA PRO A 125 8.31 -3.47 -18.90
C PRO A 125 8.37 -2.53 -20.12
#